data_AF-A0A9D3BW05-F1
#
_entry.id   AF-A0A9D3BW05-F1
#
_cell.length_a   1.000
_cell.length_b   1.000
_cell.length_c   1.000
_cell.angle_alpha   90.00
_cell.angle_beta   90.00
_cell.angle_gamma   90.00
#
_symmetry.space_group_name_H-M   'P 1'
#
loop_
_entity.id
_entity.type
_entity.pdbx_description
1 polymer ?
#
loop_
_entity_poly.entity_id
_entity_poly.type
_entity_poly.pdbx_seq_one_letter_code
_entity_poly.pdbx_strand_id
1 'polypeptide(L)'
;RVPCSYSPVVAVCSLLTSSDGSKKVTADQISVSSSGSSGSEMEDLTSPNLVPSVPPKVRRCVCVCVRVLACVCVCVCACVCVCACVCVCVCVCVCFFLIVLLVFIAEVAGAVVILAFQPLAANLFAKVGQAASDNIKSSYGRNADLTGLWNSTMDTLKCCGFNNFTDFRNSPYYNSSTSMYPPQCCGNTNNPCNQTVAENTMTAGCFPKIKSLVDGNTVVIIAVALGIAALELCAMVVSMTLYCRIKSTMA
;
A
#
# COMPACT_ATOMS: atom_id res chain seq x y z
N ARG A 1 -1.00 -11.05 -35.72
CA ARG A 1 -1.86 -11.86 -34.82
C ARG A 1 -0.99 -12.94 -34.19
N VAL A 2 -0.59 -12.76 -32.93
CA VAL A 2 0.01 -13.82 -32.12
C VAL A 2 -0.91 -13.96 -30.92
N PRO A 3 -1.63 -15.08 -30.75
CA PRO A 3 -2.39 -15.29 -29.53
C PRO A 3 -1.41 -15.46 -28.38
N CYS A 4 -1.53 -14.64 -27.34
CA CYS A 4 -0.82 -14.78 -26.06
C CYS A 4 -1.35 -16.01 -25.29
N SER A 5 -1.33 -17.19 -25.91
CA SER A 5 -1.71 -18.46 -25.30
C SER A 5 -0.52 -19.19 -24.68
N TYR A 6 0.70 -18.68 -24.87
CA TYR A 6 1.93 -19.24 -24.31
C TYR A 6 2.47 -18.33 -23.21
N SER A 7 1.77 -18.26 -22.08
CA SER A 7 2.38 -17.82 -20.81
C SER A 7 2.20 -18.97 -19.81
N PRO A 8 3.29 -19.51 -19.24
CA PRO A 8 3.26 -20.70 -18.36
C PRO A 8 2.38 -20.52 -17.11
N VAL A 9 1.99 -19.27 -16.80
CA VAL A 9 1.15 -18.91 -15.66
C VAL A 9 -0.33 -19.28 -15.88
N VAL A 10 -0.80 -19.33 -17.13
CA VAL A 10 -2.21 -19.67 -17.47
C VAL A 10 -2.51 -21.16 -17.27
N ALA A 11 -1.49 -22.02 -17.38
CA ALA A 11 -1.61 -23.46 -17.17
C ALA A 11 -1.90 -23.81 -15.69
N VAL A 12 -1.36 -23.04 -14.75
CA VAL A 12 -1.57 -23.25 -13.30
C VAL A 12 -3.00 -22.90 -12.88
N CYS A 13 -3.60 -21.89 -13.51
CA CYS A 13 -4.96 -21.45 -13.22
C CYS A 13 -6.04 -22.40 -13.79
N SER A 14 -5.70 -23.17 -14.82
CA SER A 14 -6.61 -24.14 -15.47
C SER A 14 -6.77 -25.45 -14.70
N LEU A 15 -5.88 -25.74 -13.74
CA LEU A 15 -5.94 -26.95 -12.91
C LEU A 15 -6.79 -26.76 -11.63
N LEU A 16 -7.17 -25.53 -11.28
CA LEU A 16 -7.89 -25.21 -10.05
C LEU A 16 -9.38 -24.87 -10.26
N THR A 17 -9.85 -24.78 -11.50
CA THR A 17 -11.22 -24.35 -11.83
C THR A 17 -12.03 -25.46 -12.51
N SER A 18 -12.14 -26.62 -11.87
CA SER A 18 -13.23 -27.57 -12.13
C SER A 18 -14.19 -27.57 -10.93
N SER A 19 -15.06 -26.57 -10.86
CA SER A 19 -16.41 -26.74 -10.29
C SER A 19 -17.30 -25.52 -10.61
N ASP A 20 -18.51 -25.83 -11.09
CA ASP A 20 -19.73 -25.03 -11.16
C ASP A 20 -19.88 -23.86 -12.17
N GLY A 21 -20.60 -24.16 -13.26
CA GLY A 21 -22.03 -23.85 -13.31
C GLY A 21 -22.51 -22.40 -13.49
N SER A 22 -22.71 -22.02 -14.76
CA SER A 22 -23.91 -21.26 -15.25
C SER A 22 -24.15 -19.81 -14.78
N LYS A 23 -24.01 -18.84 -15.70
CA LYS A 23 -25.14 -18.18 -16.40
C LYS A 23 -24.68 -16.96 -17.20
N LYS A 24 -25.14 -16.92 -18.45
CA LYS A 24 -24.94 -15.86 -19.45
C LYS A 24 -25.90 -14.70 -19.12
N VAL A 25 -25.39 -13.47 -18.99
CA VAL A 25 -26.22 -12.26 -18.95
C VAL A 25 -25.81 -11.36 -20.11
N THR A 26 -26.76 -11.15 -21.01
CA THR A 26 -26.74 -10.24 -22.16
C THR A 26 -26.83 -8.79 -21.71
N ALA A 27 -25.91 -7.95 -22.19
CA ALA A 27 -25.96 -6.50 -22.02
C ALA A 27 -26.69 -5.87 -23.21
N ASP A 28 -28.00 -5.70 -23.08
CA ASP A 28 -28.76 -4.68 -23.79
C ASP A 28 -29.48 -3.84 -22.71
N GLN A 29 -29.62 -2.54 -22.98
CA GLN A 29 -30.17 -1.46 -22.14
C GLN A 29 -29.15 -0.54 -21.45
N ILE A 30 -28.62 0.42 -22.22
CA ILE A 30 -28.34 1.77 -21.71
C ILE A 30 -29.22 2.72 -22.53
N SER A 31 -30.39 3.04 -21.98
CA SER A 31 -31.31 4.06 -22.49
C SER A 31 -30.77 5.45 -22.14
N VAL A 32 -30.32 6.19 -23.15
CA VAL A 32 -30.02 7.63 -23.02
C VAL A 32 -31.31 8.40 -23.29
N SER A 33 -31.95 8.88 -22.22
CA SER A 33 -33.08 9.80 -22.30
C SER A 33 -32.57 11.23 -22.50
N SER A 34 -32.78 11.79 -23.68
CA SER A 34 -32.56 13.21 -23.98
C SER A 34 -33.80 14.01 -23.57
N SER A 35 -33.68 14.96 -22.65
CA SER A 35 -34.71 15.98 -22.40
C SER A 35 -34.10 17.28 -21.83
N GLY A 36 -34.18 18.34 -22.64
CA GLY A 36 -34.51 19.73 -22.27
C GLY A 36 -33.80 20.46 -21.11
N SER A 37 -33.10 21.53 -21.50
CA SER A 37 -33.06 22.89 -20.90
C SER A 37 -33.16 23.10 -19.38
N SER A 38 -32.21 23.85 -18.83
CA SER A 38 -32.42 25.26 -18.45
C SER A 38 -31.09 25.96 -18.17
N GLY A 39 -30.81 26.99 -18.97
CA GLY A 39 -29.68 27.89 -18.81
C GLY A 39 -29.93 28.89 -17.69
N SER A 40 -28.83 29.29 -17.06
CA SER A 40 -28.69 30.35 -16.08
C SER A 40 -29.24 31.70 -16.56
N GLU A 41 -30.09 32.30 -15.74
CA GLU A 41 -30.37 33.74 -15.73
C GLU A 41 -29.07 34.53 -15.50
N MET A 42 -28.78 35.47 -16.40
CA MET A 42 -28.06 36.70 -16.08
C MET A 42 -28.56 37.77 -17.05
N GLU A 43 -29.20 38.79 -16.49
CA GLU A 43 -29.90 39.86 -17.18
C GLU A 43 -28.95 40.87 -17.87
N ASP A 44 -29.38 41.23 -19.09
CA ASP A 44 -29.37 42.51 -19.80
C ASP A 44 -28.50 43.71 -19.32
N LEU A 45 -27.76 44.30 -20.26
CA LEU A 45 -27.63 45.77 -20.37
C LEU A 45 -27.22 46.21 -21.80
N THR A 46 -28.21 46.72 -22.53
CA THR A 46 -28.17 47.96 -23.34
C THR A 46 -27.30 47.99 -24.61
N SER A 47 -27.92 47.83 -25.80
CA SER A 47 -28.23 48.94 -26.74
C SER A 47 -28.67 48.38 -28.13
N PRO A 48 -29.74 48.89 -28.76
CA PRO A 48 -30.14 48.53 -30.11
C PRO A 48 -29.36 49.36 -31.13
N ASN A 49 -29.14 48.80 -32.32
CA ASN A 49 -28.78 49.43 -33.61
C ASN A 49 -27.53 48.83 -34.28
N LEU A 50 -27.72 48.46 -35.54
CA LEU A 50 -26.79 47.87 -36.52
C LEU A 50 -26.43 46.38 -36.35
N VAL A 51 -27.43 45.50 -36.39
CA VAL A 51 -27.22 44.17 -36.98
C VAL A 51 -27.73 44.24 -38.42
N PRO A 52 -26.90 44.05 -39.45
CA PRO A 52 -27.39 43.94 -40.82
C PRO A 52 -28.42 42.80 -40.85
N SER A 53 -29.55 42.99 -41.53
CA SER A 53 -30.56 41.95 -41.72
C SER A 53 -29.96 40.77 -42.48
N VAL A 54 -29.38 39.83 -41.74
CA VAL A 54 -28.73 38.64 -42.28
C VAL A 54 -29.80 37.83 -43.01
N PRO A 55 -29.60 37.50 -44.31
CA PRO A 55 -30.61 36.79 -45.08
C PRO A 55 -30.98 35.47 -44.38
N PRO A 56 -32.26 35.04 -44.36
CA PRO A 56 -32.71 33.85 -43.64
C PRO A 56 -31.98 32.56 -44.06
N LYS A 57 -31.44 32.54 -45.29
CA LYS A 57 -30.55 31.47 -45.78
C LYS A 57 -29.21 31.42 -45.02
N VAL A 58 -28.61 32.56 -44.70
CA VAL A 58 -27.34 32.66 -43.96
C VAL A 58 -27.53 32.28 -42.50
N ARG A 59 -28.65 32.66 -41.86
CA ARG A 59 -28.97 32.22 -40.48
C ARG A 59 -29.14 30.70 -40.38
N ARG A 60 -29.79 30.08 -41.37
CA ARG A 60 -29.95 28.63 -41.44
C ARG A 60 -28.60 27.93 -41.68
N CYS A 61 -27.74 28.46 -42.55
CA CYS A 61 -26.38 27.95 -42.73
C CYS A 61 -25.56 28.04 -41.44
N VAL A 62 -25.55 29.19 -40.75
CA VAL A 62 -24.80 29.37 -39.50
C VAL A 62 -25.29 28.40 -38.42
N CYS A 63 -26.61 28.20 -38.25
CA CYS A 63 -27.14 27.21 -37.31
C CYS A 63 -26.73 25.77 -37.64
N VAL A 64 -26.73 25.39 -38.92
CA VAL A 64 -26.28 24.06 -39.36
C VAL A 64 -24.78 23.90 -39.12
N CYS A 65 -23.97 24.90 -39.49
CA CYS A 65 -22.53 24.90 -39.29
C CYS A 65 -22.16 24.80 -37.80
N VAL A 66 -22.82 25.55 -36.92
CA VAL A 66 -22.55 25.52 -35.46
C VAL A 66 -22.94 24.17 -34.87
N ARG A 67 -24.07 23.58 -35.29
CA ARG A 67 -24.46 22.23 -34.85
C ARG A 67 -23.44 21.19 -35.31
N VAL A 68 -23.03 21.22 -36.58
CA VAL A 68 -22.02 20.29 -37.12
C VAL A 68 -20.68 20.46 -36.39
N LEU A 69 -20.23 21.69 -36.14
CA LEU A 69 -19.01 21.95 -35.37
C LEU A 69 -19.10 21.40 -33.94
N ALA A 70 -20.24 21.58 -33.28
CA ALA A 70 -20.48 21.05 -31.93
C ALA A 70 -20.50 19.51 -31.90
N CYS A 71 -21.05 18.87 -32.92
CA CYS A 71 -21.03 17.41 -33.05
C CYS A 71 -19.60 16.90 -33.21
N VAL A 72 -18.81 17.57 -34.06
CA VAL A 72 -17.42 17.20 -34.35
C VAL A 72 -16.52 17.44 -33.13
N CYS A 73 -16.70 18.54 -32.39
CA CYS A 73 -15.88 18.79 -31.21
C CYS A 73 -16.18 17.79 -30.09
N VAL A 74 -17.45 17.43 -29.86
CA VAL A 74 -17.83 16.44 -28.84
C VAL A 74 -17.29 15.05 -29.20
N CYS A 75 -17.36 14.64 -30.47
CA CYS A 75 -16.83 13.34 -30.87
C CYS A 75 -15.31 13.27 -30.79
N VAL A 76 -14.59 14.35 -31.12
CA VAL A 76 -13.12 14.43 -30.97
C VAL A 76 -12.71 14.44 -29.50
N CYS A 77 -13.40 15.21 -28.66
CA CYS A 77 -13.12 15.21 -27.22
C CYS A 77 -13.37 13.82 -26.61
N ALA A 78 -14.49 13.18 -26.95
CA ALA A 78 -14.81 11.83 -26.47
C ALA A 78 -13.78 10.79 -26.91
N CYS A 79 -13.32 10.82 -28.17
CA CYS A 79 -12.31 9.86 -28.62
C CYS A 79 -10.94 10.10 -27.97
N VAL A 80 -10.52 11.36 -27.78
CA VAL A 80 -9.27 11.67 -27.07
C VAL A 80 -9.34 11.22 -25.61
N CYS A 81 -10.46 11.45 -24.93
CA CYS A 81 -10.66 11.01 -23.55
C CYS A 81 -10.60 9.47 -23.42
N VAL A 82 -11.29 8.73 -24.29
CA VAL A 82 -11.26 7.26 -24.27
C VAL A 82 -9.86 6.72 -24.57
N CYS A 83 -9.18 7.25 -25.58
CA CYS A 83 -7.81 6.87 -25.90
C CYS A 83 -6.85 7.15 -24.74
N ALA A 84 -6.95 8.32 -24.11
CA ALA A 84 -6.13 8.67 -22.94
C ALA A 84 -6.41 7.74 -21.76
N CYS A 85 -7.68 7.47 -21.45
CA CYS A 85 -8.05 6.54 -20.38
C CYS A 85 -7.48 5.15 -20.63
N VAL A 86 -7.61 4.61 -21.86
CA VAL A 86 -7.11 3.28 -22.18
C VAL A 86 -5.57 3.21 -22.11
N CYS A 87 -4.87 4.21 -22.64
CA CYS A 87 -3.41 4.30 -22.54
C CYS A 87 -2.95 4.36 -21.08
N VAL A 88 -3.61 5.17 -20.25
CA VAL A 88 -3.31 5.27 -18.81
C VAL A 88 -3.60 3.94 -18.11
N CYS A 89 -4.72 3.28 -18.41
CA CYS A 89 -5.06 1.97 -17.85
C CYS A 89 -4.01 0.91 -18.19
N VAL A 90 -3.53 0.86 -19.44
CA VAL A 90 -2.49 -0.08 -19.86
C VAL A 90 -1.17 0.20 -19.15
N CYS A 91 -0.73 1.46 -19.12
CA CYS A 91 0.48 1.86 -18.41
C CYS A 91 0.39 1.51 -16.91
N VAL A 92 -0.72 1.82 -16.25
CA VAL A 92 -0.94 1.51 -14.84
C VAL A 92 -0.95 0.00 -14.58
N CYS A 93 -1.57 -0.80 -15.45
CA CYS A 93 -1.56 -2.26 -15.33
C CYS A 93 -0.13 -2.84 -15.42
N VAL A 94 0.68 -2.35 -16.36
CA VAL A 94 2.08 -2.80 -16.52
C VAL A 94 2.93 -2.33 -15.33
N CYS A 95 2.81 -1.07 -14.92
CA CYS A 95 3.50 -0.54 -13.74
C CYS A 95 3.15 -1.34 -12.47
N PHE A 96 1.87 -1.62 -12.25
CA PHE A 96 1.41 -2.40 -11.10
C PHE A 96 1.96 -3.83 -11.15
N PHE A 97 1.90 -4.50 -12.31
CA PHE A 97 2.48 -5.83 -12.48
C PHE A 97 3.99 -5.84 -12.18
N LEU A 98 4.74 -4.85 -12.66
CA LEU A 98 6.19 -4.75 -12.40
C LEU A 98 6.48 -4.50 -10.91
N ILE A 99 5.72 -3.63 -10.24
CA ILE A 99 5.91 -3.37 -8.81
C ILE A 99 5.65 -4.64 -8.00
N VAL A 100 4.54 -5.33 -8.24
CA VAL A 100 4.21 -6.57 -7.53
C VAL A 100 5.23 -7.67 -7.82
N LEU A 101 5.70 -7.80 -9.07
CA LEU A 101 6.76 -8.73 -9.43
C LEU A 101 8.07 -8.46 -8.67
N LEU A 102 8.46 -7.18 -8.52
CA LEU A 102 9.67 -6.81 -7.76
C LEU A 102 9.53 -7.14 -6.27
N VAL A 103 8.33 -6.94 -5.69
CA VAL A 103 8.06 -7.33 -4.30
C VAL A 103 8.15 -8.84 -4.12
N PHE A 104 7.54 -9.62 -5.00
CA PHE A 104 7.61 -11.08 -4.98
C PHE A 104 9.05 -11.60 -5.07
N ILE A 105 9.86 -11.03 -5.98
CA ILE A 105 11.29 -11.39 -6.10
C ILE A 105 12.05 -11.04 -4.81
N ALA A 106 11.79 -9.87 -4.20
CA ALA A 106 12.43 -9.47 -2.96
C ALA A 106 12.04 -10.38 -1.79
N GLU A 107 10.77 -10.82 -1.70
CA GLU A 107 10.30 -11.76 -0.68
C GLU A 107 11.02 -13.10 -0.81
N VAL A 108 11.05 -13.68 -2.01
CA VAL A 108 11.73 -14.97 -2.26
C VAL A 108 13.23 -14.84 -2.02
N ALA A 109 13.88 -13.77 -2.48
CA ALA A 109 15.30 -13.54 -2.24
C ALA A 109 15.61 -13.40 -0.74
N GLY A 110 14.80 -12.64 0.00
CA GLY A 110 14.92 -12.50 1.45
C GLY A 110 14.81 -13.84 2.18
N ALA A 111 13.81 -14.65 1.82
CA ALA A 111 13.63 -15.99 2.39
C ALA A 111 14.83 -16.91 2.08
N VAL A 112 15.31 -16.94 0.83
CA VAL A 112 16.47 -17.75 0.44
C VAL A 112 17.74 -17.30 1.17
N VAL A 113 18.01 -16.01 1.29
CA VAL A 113 19.20 -15.50 2.00
C VAL A 113 19.17 -15.89 3.48
N ILE A 114 18.03 -15.74 4.15
CA ILE A 114 17.87 -16.11 5.56
C ILE A 114 18.05 -17.62 5.77
N LEU A 115 17.53 -18.45 4.86
CA LEU A 115 17.63 -19.91 4.97
C LEU A 115 19.02 -20.45 4.56
N ALA A 116 19.60 -19.94 3.48
CA ALA A 116 20.91 -20.37 2.98
C ALA A 116 22.05 -19.94 3.92
N PHE A 117 21.92 -18.77 4.55
CA PHE A 117 22.93 -18.19 5.43
C PHE A 117 22.41 -18.05 6.86
N GLN A 118 21.86 -19.12 7.43
CA GLN A 118 21.50 -19.21 8.85
C GLN A 118 22.58 -18.64 9.81
N PRO A 119 23.89 -18.96 9.68
CA PRO A 119 24.92 -18.38 10.56
C PRO A 119 25.11 -16.87 10.36
N LEU A 120 24.82 -16.33 9.16
CA LEU A 120 24.86 -14.90 8.92
C LEU A 120 23.73 -14.19 9.67
N ALA A 121 22.51 -14.75 9.63
CA ALA A 121 21.36 -14.19 10.33
C ALA A 121 21.65 -14.01 11.83
N ALA A 122 22.20 -15.03 12.50
CA ALA A 122 22.58 -14.95 13.92
C ALA A 122 23.59 -13.82 14.20
N ASN A 123 24.62 -13.66 13.37
CA ASN A 123 25.61 -12.59 13.51
C ASN A 123 25.03 -11.20 13.26
N LEU A 124 24.10 -11.07 12.32
CA LEU A 124 23.39 -9.82 12.06
C LEU A 124 22.50 -9.43 13.24
N PHE A 125 21.75 -10.38 13.81
CA PHE A 125 20.93 -10.12 15.00
C PHE A 125 21.79 -9.70 16.20
N ALA A 126 22.96 -10.31 16.39
CA ALA A 126 23.89 -9.90 17.43
C ALA A 126 24.40 -8.47 17.23
N LYS A 127 24.82 -8.09 16.01
CA LYS A 127 25.26 -6.71 15.70
C LYS A 127 24.14 -5.68 15.87
N VAL A 128 22.95 -5.99 15.37
CA VAL A 128 21.76 -5.12 15.52
C VAL A 128 21.41 -4.98 16.99
N GLY A 129 21.45 -6.08 17.75
CA GLY A 129 21.17 -6.06 19.18
C GLY A 129 22.18 -5.27 20.00
N GLN A 130 23.46 -5.38 19.65
CA GLN A 130 24.51 -4.57 20.25
C GLN A 130 24.30 -3.09 19.94
N ALA A 131 24.03 -2.73 18.68
CA ALA A 131 23.72 -1.36 18.30
C ALA A 131 22.48 -0.82 19.02
N ALA A 132 21.43 -1.64 19.20
CA ALA A 132 20.23 -1.25 19.93
C ALA A 132 20.51 -0.98 21.42
N SER A 133 21.26 -1.87 22.08
CA SER A 133 21.68 -1.69 23.48
C SER A 133 22.61 -0.47 23.65
N ASP A 134 23.55 -0.25 22.72
CA ASP A 134 24.43 0.92 22.72
C ASP A 134 23.64 2.24 22.51
N ASN A 135 22.59 2.22 21.69
CA ASN A 135 21.69 3.36 21.53
C ASN A 135 20.92 3.67 22.82
N ILE A 136 20.45 2.65 23.54
CA ILE A 136 19.84 2.83 24.87
C ILE A 136 20.86 3.50 25.80
N LYS A 137 22.05 2.93 25.91
CA LYS A 137 23.10 3.41 26.81
C LYS A 137 23.57 4.83 26.48
N SER A 138 23.58 5.24 25.21
CA SER A 138 24.07 6.57 24.82
C SER A 138 22.99 7.65 24.79
N SER A 139 21.74 7.29 24.48
CA SER A 139 20.71 8.25 24.08
C SER A 139 19.41 8.20 24.89
N TYR A 140 19.19 7.15 25.67
CA TYR A 140 17.99 7.03 26.50
C TYR A 140 18.02 8.04 27.66
N GLY A 141 16.98 8.88 27.76
CA GLY A 141 16.92 10.03 28.67
C GLY A 141 17.55 11.31 28.13
N ARG A 142 18.26 11.27 27.00
CA ARG A 142 18.75 12.46 26.29
C ARG A 142 17.77 12.91 25.22
N ASN A 143 17.28 11.98 24.42
CA ASN A 143 16.33 12.24 23.33
C ASN A 143 14.93 11.79 23.76
N ALA A 144 13.98 12.74 23.78
CA ALA A 144 12.60 12.45 24.19
C ALA A 144 11.91 11.45 23.26
N ASP A 145 12.13 11.54 21.95
CA ASP A 145 11.52 10.63 20.96
C ASP A 145 11.99 9.18 21.14
N LEU A 146 13.31 8.97 21.27
CA LEU A 146 13.86 7.63 21.51
C LEU A 146 13.41 7.07 22.85
N THR A 147 13.36 7.91 23.88
CA THR A 147 12.87 7.53 25.20
C THR A 147 11.41 7.12 25.13
N GLY A 148 10.57 7.88 24.43
CA GLY A 148 9.15 7.57 24.21
C GLY A 148 8.95 6.27 23.43
N LEU A 149 9.73 6.03 22.38
CA LEU A 149 9.67 4.80 21.59
C LEU A 149 10.01 3.57 22.43
N TRP A 150 11.08 3.63 23.22
CA TRP A 150 11.45 2.57 24.15
C TRP A 150 10.40 2.37 25.24
N ASN A 151 9.85 3.44 25.81
CA ASN A 151 8.77 3.35 26.80
C ASN A 151 7.54 2.62 26.27
N SER A 152 7.08 3.00 25.06
CA SER A 152 5.94 2.36 24.40
C SER A 152 6.23 0.89 24.07
N THR A 153 7.44 0.60 23.60
CA THR A 153 7.88 -0.76 23.29
C THR A 153 7.87 -1.65 24.53
N MET A 154 8.47 -1.18 25.63
CA MET A 154 8.53 -1.89 26.91
C MET A 154 7.13 -2.13 27.50
N ASP A 155 6.23 -1.15 27.39
CA ASP A 155 4.86 -1.30 27.91
C ASP A 155 4.02 -2.26 27.05
N THR A 156 4.15 -2.20 25.73
CA THR A 156 3.42 -3.08 24.79
C THR A 156 3.86 -4.53 24.93
N LEU A 157 5.17 -4.77 25.04
CA LEU A 157 5.75 -6.11 25.05
C LEU A 157 5.97 -6.66 26.47
N LYS A 158 5.74 -5.85 27.51
CA LYS A 158 5.97 -6.18 28.93
C LYS A 158 7.37 -6.78 29.14
N CYS A 159 8.37 -6.03 28.71
CA CYS A 159 9.80 -6.37 28.74
C CYS A 159 10.63 -5.16 29.17
N CYS A 160 11.90 -5.39 29.55
CA CYS A 160 12.80 -4.31 29.94
C CYS A 160 14.15 -4.41 29.25
N GLY A 161 14.53 -3.35 28.52
CA GLY A 161 15.77 -3.28 27.77
C GLY A 161 15.74 -4.14 26.50
N PHE A 162 16.84 -4.18 25.76
CA PHE A 162 16.92 -4.99 24.55
C PHE A 162 17.14 -6.47 24.89
N ASN A 163 18.22 -6.77 25.61
CA ASN A 163 18.53 -8.09 26.14
C ASN A 163 18.06 -8.25 27.59
N ASN A 164 18.22 -7.20 28.41
CA ASN A 164 17.87 -7.20 29.83
C ASN A 164 17.83 -5.75 30.39
N PHE A 165 17.35 -5.55 31.63
CA PHE A 165 17.31 -4.25 32.31
C PHE A 165 18.69 -3.59 32.44
N THR A 166 19.77 -4.38 32.43
CA THR A 166 21.15 -3.89 32.51
C THR A 166 21.56 -3.00 31.33
N ASP A 167 20.86 -3.07 30.20
CA ASP A 167 21.12 -2.23 29.01
C ASP A 167 20.98 -0.72 29.33
N PHE A 168 20.18 -0.36 30.33
CA PHE A 168 20.04 1.03 30.79
C PHE A 168 21.17 1.52 31.69
N ARG A 169 22.07 0.63 32.14
CA ARG A 169 23.14 1.00 33.07
C ARG A 169 24.08 2.02 32.41
N ASN A 170 24.38 3.09 33.14
CA ASN A 170 25.17 4.25 32.67
C ASN A 170 24.53 5.07 31.54
N SER A 171 23.25 4.87 31.24
CA SER A 171 22.52 5.75 30.33
C SER A 171 22.36 7.16 30.91
N PRO A 172 22.12 8.20 30.08
CA PRO A 172 21.80 9.54 30.56
C PRO A 172 20.66 9.54 31.59
N TYR A 173 19.62 8.73 31.38
CA TYR A 173 18.53 8.55 32.33
C TYR A 173 18.99 7.95 33.66
N TYR A 174 19.77 6.86 33.63
CA TYR A 174 20.26 6.17 34.82
C TYR A 174 21.16 7.07 35.67
N ASN A 175 22.04 7.83 35.03
CA ASN A 175 22.93 8.76 35.71
C ASN A 175 22.17 9.97 36.28
N SER A 176 21.19 10.50 35.55
CA SER A 176 20.37 11.63 36.01
C SER A 176 19.38 11.25 37.12
N SER A 177 18.95 9.99 37.16
CA SER A 177 17.90 9.51 38.08
C SER A 177 18.46 8.74 39.28
N THR A 178 19.69 9.06 39.71
CA THR A 178 20.31 8.43 40.90
C THR A 178 20.35 6.90 40.82
N SER A 179 20.82 6.35 39.69
CA SER A 179 20.93 4.89 39.47
C SER A 179 19.58 4.14 39.47
N MET A 180 18.51 4.82 39.05
CA MET A 180 17.19 4.20 38.85
C MET A 180 16.97 3.78 37.39
N TYR A 181 16.11 2.78 37.22
CA TYR A 181 15.68 2.24 35.94
C TYR A 181 14.34 2.87 35.52
N PRO A 182 13.96 2.78 34.24
CA PRO A 182 12.67 3.27 33.77
C PRO A 182 11.49 2.58 34.48
N PRO A 183 10.41 3.31 34.81
CA PRO A 183 9.26 2.74 35.54
C PRO A 183 8.58 1.58 34.79
N GLN A 184 8.68 1.54 33.46
CA GLN A 184 8.15 0.47 32.61
C GLN A 184 8.77 -0.89 32.97
N CYS A 185 10.04 -0.91 33.39
CA CYS A 185 10.74 -2.11 33.85
C CYS A 185 10.25 -2.63 35.20
N CYS A 186 9.50 -1.80 35.94
CA CYS A 186 8.93 -2.11 37.24
C CYS A 186 7.38 -2.10 37.22
N GLY A 187 6.79 -2.36 36.04
CA GLY A 187 5.35 -2.49 35.89
C GLY A 187 4.57 -1.18 36.03
N ASN A 188 5.22 -0.03 35.78
CA ASN A 188 4.60 1.30 35.88
C ASN A 188 4.01 1.61 37.28
N THR A 189 4.63 1.06 38.33
CA THR A 189 4.23 1.34 39.70
C THR A 189 4.84 2.67 40.18
N ASN A 190 4.17 3.36 41.13
CA ASN A 190 4.62 4.63 41.71
C ASN A 190 5.85 4.50 42.64
N ASN A 191 6.51 3.33 42.65
CA ASN A 191 7.66 3.06 43.49
C ASN A 191 8.95 3.34 42.71
N PRO A 192 10.02 3.79 43.38
CA PRO A 192 11.31 3.98 42.72
C PRO A 192 11.79 2.65 42.15
N CYS A 193 12.03 2.62 40.84
CA CYS A 193 12.47 1.43 40.12
C CYS A 193 13.99 1.26 40.31
N ASN A 194 14.36 0.57 41.39
CA ASN A 194 15.75 0.22 41.68
C ASN A 194 16.14 -1.11 41.01
N GLN A 195 17.42 -1.50 41.14
CA GLN A 195 17.92 -2.73 40.52
C GLN A 195 17.14 -3.99 40.97
N THR A 196 16.86 -4.12 42.27
CA THR A 196 16.17 -5.29 42.83
C THR A 196 14.72 -5.41 42.34
N VAL A 197 14.01 -4.31 42.18
CA VAL A 197 12.62 -4.32 41.68
C VAL A 197 12.61 -4.63 40.18
N ALA A 198 13.53 -4.05 39.41
CA ALA A 198 13.67 -4.33 37.98
C ALA A 198 13.99 -5.82 37.73
N GLU A 199 14.89 -6.40 38.55
CA GLU A 199 15.28 -7.80 38.50
C GLU A 199 14.17 -8.77 38.96
N ASN A 200 13.21 -8.35 39.78
CA ASN A 200 12.13 -9.23 40.20
C ASN A 200 10.86 -9.11 39.33
N THR A 201 10.71 -8.02 38.55
CA THR A 201 9.45 -7.72 37.84
C THR A 201 9.51 -8.03 36.35
N MET A 202 10.53 -7.55 35.63
CA MET A 202 10.69 -7.74 34.18
C MET A 202 12.14 -8.00 33.80
N THR A 203 12.63 -9.19 34.13
CA THR A 203 14.00 -9.62 33.77
C THR A 203 14.20 -9.87 32.29
N ALA A 204 13.14 -10.27 31.58
CA ALA A 204 13.25 -10.59 30.16
C ALA A 204 13.39 -9.29 29.34
N GLY A 205 14.45 -9.21 28.56
CA GLY A 205 14.58 -8.21 27.51
C GLY A 205 13.50 -8.35 26.44
N CYS A 206 13.33 -7.29 25.66
CA CYS A 206 12.36 -7.27 24.59
C CYS A 206 12.74 -8.24 23.45
N PHE A 207 14.01 -8.40 23.14
CA PHE A 207 14.46 -9.36 22.14
C PHE A 207 14.09 -10.81 22.47
N PRO A 208 14.45 -11.38 23.65
CA PRO A 208 14.04 -12.74 23.98
C PRO A 208 12.51 -12.90 24.10
N LYS A 209 11.80 -11.86 24.56
CA LYS A 209 10.33 -11.87 24.61
C LYS A 209 9.71 -11.94 23.21
N ILE A 210 10.17 -11.11 22.27
CA ILE A 210 9.76 -11.14 20.87
C ILE A 210 10.08 -12.50 20.26
N LYS A 211 11.29 -13.02 20.50
CA LYS A 211 11.68 -14.35 20.02
C LYS A 211 10.71 -15.42 20.52
N SER A 212 10.36 -15.41 21.81
CA SER A 212 9.40 -16.35 22.38
C SER A 212 8.00 -16.22 21.78
N LEU A 213 7.55 -15.00 21.46
CA LEU A 213 6.27 -14.77 20.79
C LEU A 213 6.30 -15.28 19.35
N VAL A 214 7.39 -15.03 18.62
CA VAL A 214 7.56 -15.53 17.25
C VAL A 214 7.59 -17.06 17.25
N ASP A 215 8.42 -17.68 18.09
CA ASP A 215 8.54 -19.14 18.17
C ASP A 215 7.17 -19.77 18.47
N GLY A 216 6.42 -19.23 19.43
CA GLY A 216 5.07 -19.72 19.80
C GLY A 216 4.00 -19.54 18.71
N ASN A 217 4.13 -18.51 17.87
CA ASN A 217 3.17 -18.17 16.83
C ASN A 217 3.69 -18.47 15.40
N THR A 218 4.80 -19.19 15.26
CA THR A 218 5.48 -19.43 13.98
C THR A 218 4.53 -19.97 12.90
N VAL A 219 3.63 -20.88 13.26
CA VAL A 219 2.64 -21.46 12.33
C VAL A 219 1.74 -20.38 11.72
N VAL A 220 1.25 -19.45 12.54
CA VAL A 220 0.40 -18.35 12.08
C VAL A 220 1.19 -17.41 11.17
N ILE A 221 2.44 -17.10 11.54
CA ILE A 221 3.32 -16.23 10.76
C ILE A 221 3.59 -16.82 9.37
N ILE A 222 3.93 -18.12 9.30
CA ILE A 222 4.13 -18.83 8.02
C ILE A 222 2.84 -18.85 7.19
N ALA A 223 1.69 -19.11 7.82
CA ALA A 223 0.40 -19.11 7.12
C ALA A 223 0.06 -17.74 6.51
N VAL A 224 0.30 -16.65 7.26
CA VAL A 224 0.10 -15.29 6.76
C VAL A 224 1.05 -14.97 5.60
N ALA A 225 2.33 -15.34 5.71
CA ALA A 225 3.31 -15.13 4.63
C ALA A 225 2.90 -15.86 3.34
N LEU A 226 2.52 -17.14 3.43
CA LEU A 226 2.02 -17.91 2.29
C LEU A 226 0.73 -17.31 1.69
N GLY A 227 -0.15 -16.77 2.53
CA GLY A 227 -1.35 -16.06 2.09
C GLY A 227 -1.03 -14.79 1.30
N ILE A 228 -0.05 -13.99 1.76
CA ILE A 228 0.40 -12.79 1.05
C ILE A 228 1.00 -13.17 -0.30
N ALA A 229 1.91 -14.14 -0.34
CA ALA A 229 2.50 -14.63 -1.58
C ALA A 229 1.45 -15.14 -2.58
N ALA A 230 0.40 -15.83 -2.10
CA ALA A 230 -0.71 -16.27 -2.95
C ALA A 230 -1.53 -15.08 -3.51
N LEU A 231 -1.79 -14.07 -2.68
CA LEU A 231 -2.48 -12.84 -3.12
C LEU A 231 -1.68 -12.07 -4.18
N GLU A 232 -0.36 -12.01 -4.05
CA GLU A 232 0.52 -11.38 -5.05
C GLU A 232 0.49 -12.13 -6.39
N LEU A 233 0.54 -13.46 -6.35
CA LEU A 233 0.40 -14.30 -7.54
C LEU A 233 -0.96 -14.06 -8.22
N CYS A 234 -2.04 -14.04 -7.44
CA CYS A 234 -3.38 -13.71 -7.96
C CYS A 234 -3.42 -12.31 -8.58
N ALA A 235 -2.82 -11.31 -7.93
CA ALA A 235 -2.76 -9.95 -8.45
C ALA A 235 -2.02 -9.89 -9.80
N MET A 236 -0.86 -10.55 -9.90
CA MET A 236 -0.10 -10.64 -11.15
C MET A 236 -0.90 -11.31 -12.28
N VAL A 237 -1.63 -12.39 -11.98
CA VAL A 237 -2.52 -13.08 -12.95
C VAL A 237 -3.64 -12.16 -13.43
N VAL A 238 -4.30 -11.46 -12.50
CA VAL A 238 -5.39 -10.53 -12.83
C VAL A 238 -4.86 -9.36 -13.68
N SER A 239 -3.72 -8.79 -13.33
CA SER A 239 -3.11 -7.69 -14.10
C SER A 239 -2.74 -8.10 -15.51
N MET A 240 -2.15 -9.29 -15.71
CA MET A 240 -1.85 -9.81 -17.04
C MET A 240 -3.12 -10.13 -17.82
N THR A 241 -4.14 -10.70 -17.16
CA THR A 241 -5.44 -10.98 -17.80
C THR A 241 -6.11 -9.69 -18.24
N LEU A 242 -6.13 -8.66 -17.38
CA LEU A 242 -6.69 -7.35 -17.69
C LEU A 242 -5.94 -6.66 -18.83
N TYR A 243 -4.59 -6.70 -18.81
CA TYR A 243 -3.77 -6.20 -19.90
C TYR A 243 -4.12 -6.89 -21.24
N CYS A 244 -4.24 -8.21 -21.25
CA CYS A 244 -4.65 -8.97 -22.44
C CYS A 244 -6.06 -8.60 -22.91
N ARG A 245 -7.02 -8.41 -21.99
CA ARG A 245 -8.40 -8.00 -22.32
C ARG A 245 -8.45 -6.61 -22.93
N ILE A 246 -7.75 -5.63 -22.35
CA ILE A 246 -7.69 -4.26 -22.87
C ILE A 246 -7.06 -4.27 -24.28
N LYS A 247 -5.95 -4.99 -24.45
CA LYS A 247 -5.29 -5.14 -25.76
C LYS A 247 -6.19 -5.79 -26.80
N SER A 248 -6.99 -6.80 -26.42
CA SER A 248 -7.94 -7.44 -27.34
C SER A 248 -9.14 -6.57 -27.69
N THR A 249 -9.52 -5.62 -26.83
CA THR A 249 -10.62 -4.68 -27.08
C THR A 249 -10.20 -3.55 -28.02
N MET A 250 -8.90 -3.23 -28.06
CA MET A 250 -8.32 -2.23 -28.96
C MET A 250 -7.92 -2.76 -30.35
N ALA A 251 -7.92 -4.08 -30.55
CA ALA A 251 -7.46 -4.74 -31.78
C ALA A 251 -8.64 -5.23 -32.63
#